data_AF-A0A9P0MCL7-F1
#
_entry.id   AF-A0A9P0MCL7-F1
#
_cell.length_a   1.000
_cell.length_b   1.000
_cell.length_c   1.000
_cell.angle_alpha   90.00
_cell.angle_beta   90.00
_cell.angle_gamma   90.00
#
_symmetry.space_group_name_H-M   'P 1'
#
loop_
_entity.id
_entity.type
_entity.pdbx_description
1 polymer ?
#
loop_
_entity_poly.entity_id
_entity_poly.type
_entity_poly.pdbx_seq_one_letter_code
_entity_poly.pdbx_strand_id
1 'polypeptide(L)'
;MTLMRKLRTSATNDLNNYLRMDDMCFNELLSMVKPFISKKNTKMRKSITAEERLIVTLRYLATGRSLEGLKFSAVISPQALGRIIPDTCQCIYKALKKKYLKFPGTVEEWQKIARDYNSRWNFPNCGGAIDGKHIKIVKPVNSGSYYFNYKEYFSTVLMAIVDANYEFIYVNVGCNERISDGGVIETTKFSDKFLEKALKLPSNETTINKMNFFL
;
A
#
# COMPACT_ATOMS: atom_id res chain seq x y z
N MET A 1 -14.35 21.70 5.79
CA MET A 1 -15.35 20.62 5.93
C MET A 1 -16.04 20.64 7.29
N THR A 2 -17.30 21.08 7.36
CA THR A 2 -18.07 21.27 8.62
C THR A 2 -18.31 19.97 9.39
N LEU A 3 -18.51 18.84 8.70
CA LEU A 3 -18.75 17.54 9.34
C LEU A 3 -17.52 17.01 10.08
N MET A 4 -16.34 17.09 9.47
CA MET A 4 -15.10 16.56 10.04
C MET A 4 -14.63 17.37 11.24
N ARG A 5 -14.77 18.70 11.17
CA ARG A 5 -14.51 19.57 12.32
C ARG A 5 -15.44 19.24 13.49
N LYS A 6 -16.73 18.97 13.22
CA LYS A 6 -17.69 18.53 14.24
C LYS A 6 -17.29 17.19 14.85
N LEU A 7 -17.02 16.17 14.02
CA LEU A 7 -16.61 14.83 14.48
C LEU A 7 -15.34 14.86 15.36
N ARG A 8 -14.33 15.67 14.98
CA ARG A 8 -13.11 15.88 15.79
C ARG A 8 -13.39 16.47 17.17
N THR A 9 -14.38 17.37 17.28
CA THR A 9 -14.70 18.05 18.55
C THR A 9 -15.74 17.32 19.40
N SER A 10 -16.65 16.55 18.80
CA SER A 10 -17.82 16.01 19.50
C SER A 10 -17.79 14.49 19.70
N ALA A 11 -17.02 13.73 18.90
CA ALA A 11 -17.01 12.27 18.95
C ALA A 11 -15.75 11.66 18.30
N THR A 12 -14.64 11.61 19.04
CA THR A 12 -13.36 11.07 18.57
C THR A 12 -13.48 9.62 18.05
N ASN A 13 -14.30 8.79 18.70
CA ASN A 13 -14.56 7.41 18.26
C ASN A 13 -15.24 7.35 16.89
N ASP A 14 -16.15 8.28 16.60
CA ASP A 14 -16.83 8.34 15.31
C ASP A 14 -15.89 8.76 14.19
N LEU A 15 -14.93 9.64 14.46
CA LEU A 15 -13.88 9.99 13.51
C LEU A 15 -13.00 8.78 13.20
N ASN A 16 -12.59 8.03 14.22
CA ASN A 16 -11.79 6.82 14.06
C ASN A 16 -12.53 5.77 13.21
N ASN A 17 -13.82 5.58 13.48
CA ASN A 17 -14.69 4.70 12.67
C ASN A 17 -14.87 5.23 11.24
N TYR A 18 -14.96 6.55 11.08
CA TYR A 18 -15.15 7.19 9.78
C TYR A 18 -13.93 7.03 8.87
N LEU A 19 -12.72 7.23 9.41
CA LEU A 19 -11.46 7.19 8.68
C LEU A 19 -10.74 5.83 8.75
N ARG A 20 -11.17 4.93 9.65
CA ARG A 20 -10.44 3.71 10.05
C ARG A 20 -9.01 4.01 10.52
N MET A 21 -8.83 5.15 11.17
CA MET A 21 -7.54 5.70 11.58
C MET A 21 -7.75 6.68 12.73
N ASP A 22 -6.87 6.68 13.73
CA ASP A 22 -6.92 7.63 14.83
C ASP A 22 -6.45 9.04 14.44
N ASP A 23 -6.81 10.05 15.23
CA ASP A 23 -6.51 11.46 14.92
C ASP A 23 -5.00 11.75 14.89
N MET A 24 -4.21 11.12 15.76
CA MET A 24 -2.76 11.31 15.81
C MET A 24 -2.11 10.77 14.53
N CYS A 25 -2.43 9.54 14.14
CA CYS A 25 -1.98 8.93 12.90
C CYS A 25 -2.43 9.74 11.68
N PHE A 26 -3.66 10.24 11.67
CA PHE A 26 -4.15 11.11 10.60
C PHE A 26 -3.32 12.40 10.50
N ASN A 27 -3.03 13.07 11.62
CA ASN A 27 -2.27 14.32 11.61
C ASN A 27 -0.80 14.06 11.18
N GLU A 28 -0.20 12.95 11.59
CA GLU A 28 1.12 12.53 11.11
C GLU A 28 1.10 12.31 9.59
N LEU A 29 0.13 11.54 9.08
CA LEU A 29 -0.04 11.29 7.65
C LEU A 29 -0.27 12.59 6.87
N LEU A 30 -1.14 13.46 7.39
CA LEU A 30 -1.39 14.77 6.78
C LEU A 30 -0.11 15.58 6.71
N SER A 31 0.71 15.61 7.76
CA SER A 31 1.99 16.35 7.75
C SER A 31 2.93 15.87 6.64
N MET A 32 3.01 14.55 6.40
CA MET A 32 3.86 13.95 5.38
C MET A 32 3.34 14.20 3.96
N VAL A 33 2.01 14.18 3.77
CA VAL A 33 1.39 14.24 2.43
C VAL A 33 1.06 15.69 2.01
N LYS A 34 0.82 16.59 2.97
CA LYS A 34 0.41 17.99 2.74
C LYS A 34 1.30 18.75 1.73
N PRO A 35 2.64 18.62 1.71
CA PRO A 35 3.48 19.28 0.71
C PRO A 35 3.13 18.89 -0.74
N PHE A 36 2.64 17.67 -0.95
CA PHE A 36 2.36 17.13 -2.28
C PHE A 36 0.92 17.39 -2.76
N ILE A 37 -0.04 17.51 -1.84
CA ILE A 37 -1.47 17.62 -2.18
C ILE A 37 -2.04 19.03 -2.01
N SER A 38 -1.30 19.95 -1.41
CA SER A 38 -1.72 21.35 -1.25
C SER A 38 -1.89 22.02 -2.61
N LYS A 39 -2.99 22.75 -2.77
CA LYS A 39 -3.27 23.56 -3.96
C LYS A 39 -3.38 25.03 -3.56
N LYS A 40 -3.17 25.92 -4.54
CA LYS A 40 -3.23 27.38 -4.31
C LYS A 40 -4.65 27.89 -4.53
N ASN A 41 -5.06 28.84 -3.69
CA ASN A 41 -6.27 29.61 -3.93
C ASN A 41 -6.07 30.48 -5.18
N THR A 42 -7.16 30.69 -5.91
CA THR A 42 -7.19 31.59 -7.07
C THR A 42 -8.19 32.71 -6.80
N LYS A 43 -8.14 33.80 -7.58
CA LYS A 43 -9.13 34.88 -7.50
C LYS A 43 -10.57 34.37 -7.74
N MET A 44 -10.72 33.33 -8.57
CA MET A 44 -12.03 32.78 -8.96
C MET A 44 -12.60 31.80 -7.93
N ARG A 45 -11.76 31.07 -7.20
CA ARG A 45 -12.20 30.06 -6.22
C ARG A 45 -11.14 29.71 -5.20
N LYS A 46 -11.61 29.35 -3.99
CA LYS A 46 -10.81 28.66 -2.97
C LYS A 46 -10.51 27.23 -3.44
N SER A 47 -9.29 26.76 -3.19
CA SER A 47 -8.92 25.37 -3.43
C SER A 47 -9.45 24.47 -2.33
N ILE A 48 -9.81 23.23 -2.69
CA ILE A 48 -10.07 22.16 -1.72
C ILE A 48 -8.77 21.92 -0.94
N THR A 49 -8.86 21.97 0.39
CA THR A 49 -7.66 21.94 1.24
C THR A 49 -6.97 20.57 1.21
N ALA A 50 -5.70 20.52 1.60
CA ALA A 50 -4.97 19.26 1.72
C ALA A 50 -5.68 18.28 2.67
N GLU A 51 -6.20 18.78 3.79
CA GLU A 51 -6.95 17.99 4.76
C GLU A 51 -8.23 17.39 4.14
N GLU A 52 -9.01 18.20 3.41
CA GLU A 52 -10.24 17.74 2.76
C GLU A 52 -9.96 16.69 1.69
N ARG A 53 -8.89 16.88 0.89
CA ARG A 53 -8.43 15.91 -0.11
C ARG A 53 -8.00 14.59 0.54
N LEU A 54 -7.30 14.64 1.66
CA LEU A 54 -6.85 13.44 2.37
C LEU A 54 -8.05 12.70 2.98
N ILE A 55 -8.94 13.39 3.68
CA ILE A 55 -10.13 12.80 4.32
C ILE A 55 -10.99 12.07 3.30
N VAL A 56 -11.29 12.71 2.17
CA VAL A 56 -12.17 12.10 1.17
C VAL A 56 -11.53 10.87 0.53
N THR A 57 -10.21 10.89 0.36
CA THR A 57 -9.44 9.76 -0.15
C THR A 57 -9.45 8.60 0.85
N LEU A 58 -9.15 8.85 2.13
CA LEU A 58 -9.20 7.83 3.18
C LEU A 58 -10.60 7.24 3.33
N ARG A 59 -11.64 8.08 3.28
CA ARG A 59 -13.02 7.60 3.35
C ARG A 59 -13.39 6.71 2.16
N TYR A 60 -12.92 7.05 0.96
CA TYR A 60 -13.09 6.22 -0.21
C TYR A 60 -12.41 4.86 -0.03
N LEU A 61 -11.14 4.84 0.40
CA LEU A 61 -10.39 3.60 0.64
C LEU A 61 -11.01 2.73 1.75
N ALA A 62 -11.53 3.35 2.82
CA ALA A 62 -12.13 2.65 3.95
C ALA A 62 -13.49 2.01 3.63
N THR A 63 -14.21 2.50 2.62
CA THR A 63 -15.61 2.09 2.37
C THR A 63 -15.89 1.55 0.97
N GLY A 64 -15.06 1.85 -0.01
CA GLY A 64 -15.29 1.47 -1.42
C GLY A 64 -16.53 2.11 -2.05
N ARG A 65 -17.10 3.17 -1.45
CA ARG A 65 -18.33 3.81 -1.95
C ARG A 65 -18.12 4.46 -3.32
N SER A 66 -19.20 4.56 -4.09
CA SER A 66 -19.22 5.31 -5.34
C SER A 66 -18.93 6.80 -5.12
N LEU A 67 -18.37 7.46 -6.13
CA LEU A 67 -18.08 8.90 -6.10
C LEU A 67 -19.36 9.74 -5.92
N GLU A 68 -20.47 9.30 -6.52
CA GLU A 68 -21.80 9.91 -6.32
C GLU A 68 -22.26 9.83 -4.86
N GLY A 69 -22.06 8.69 -4.20
CA GLY A 69 -22.39 8.55 -2.78
C GLY A 69 -21.49 9.40 -1.88
N LEU A 70 -20.23 9.59 -2.26
CA LEU A 70 -19.24 10.34 -1.48
C LEU A 70 -19.44 11.86 -1.60
N LYS A 71 -19.97 12.33 -2.74
CA LYS A 71 -20.29 13.75 -3.03
C LYS A 71 -21.07 14.42 -1.91
N PHE A 72 -22.12 13.76 -1.39
CA PHE A 72 -22.98 14.36 -0.36
C PHE A 72 -22.25 14.56 0.96
N SER A 73 -21.45 13.59 1.38
CA SER A 73 -20.67 13.72 2.62
C SER A 73 -19.49 14.67 2.48
N ALA A 74 -18.86 14.71 1.30
CA ALA A 74 -17.67 15.52 1.05
C ALA A 74 -17.98 16.94 0.57
N VAL A 75 -19.20 17.18 0.09
CA VAL A 75 -19.62 18.41 -0.61
C VAL A 75 -18.67 18.76 -1.76
N ILE A 76 -18.22 17.74 -2.49
CA ILE A 76 -17.30 17.84 -3.63
C ILE A 76 -17.89 17.06 -4.81
N SER A 77 -17.91 17.66 -5.99
CA SER A 77 -18.43 17.03 -7.21
C SER A 77 -17.70 15.72 -7.54
N PRO A 78 -18.40 14.68 -8.05
CA PRO A 78 -17.81 13.40 -8.44
C PRO A 78 -16.64 13.54 -9.42
N GLN A 79 -16.72 14.49 -10.35
CA GLN A 79 -15.67 14.77 -11.34
C GLN A 79 -14.37 15.25 -10.67
N ALA A 80 -14.48 16.11 -9.67
CA ALA A 80 -13.34 16.53 -8.87
C ALA A 80 -12.80 15.37 -8.00
N LEU A 81 -13.69 14.57 -7.39
CA LEU A 81 -13.29 13.39 -6.61
C LEU A 81 -12.50 12.38 -7.44
N GLY A 82 -12.94 12.12 -8.68
CA GLY A 82 -12.26 11.21 -9.61
C GLY A 82 -10.84 11.65 -9.97
N ARG A 83 -10.49 12.93 -9.80
CA ARG A 83 -9.12 13.43 -9.94
C ARG A 83 -8.38 13.45 -8.59
N ILE A 84 -9.06 13.92 -7.54
CA ILE A 84 -8.47 14.07 -6.21
C ILE A 84 -8.02 12.74 -5.62
N ILE A 85 -8.85 11.69 -5.72
CA ILE A 85 -8.59 10.41 -5.06
C ILE A 85 -7.34 9.74 -5.66
N PRO A 86 -7.23 9.50 -7.00
CA PRO A 86 -6.01 8.93 -7.57
C PRO A 86 -4.76 9.78 -7.32
N ASP A 87 -4.85 11.11 -7.48
CA ASP A 87 -3.75 12.04 -7.21
C ASP A 87 -3.26 11.88 -5.75
N THR A 88 -4.19 11.84 -4.80
CA THR A 88 -3.87 11.76 -3.38
C THR A 88 -3.30 10.39 -3.02
N CYS A 89 -3.83 9.30 -3.57
CA CYS A 89 -3.26 7.96 -3.42
C CYS A 89 -1.79 7.91 -3.91
N GLN A 90 -1.50 8.52 -5.07
CA GLN A 90 -0.13 8.58 -5.58
C GLN A 90 0.79 9.38 -4.64
N CYS A 91 0.31 10.50 -4.11
CA CYS A 91 1.06 11.31 -3.16
C CYS A 91 1.28 10.60 -1.82
N ILE A 92 0.29 9.85 -1.32
CA ILE A 92 0.42 9.00 -0.12
C ILE A 92 1.53 7.98 -0.34
N TYR A 93 1.49 7.25 -1.47
CA TYR A 93 2.53 6.28 -1.79
C TYR A 93 3.92 6.92 -1.86
N LYS A 94 4.07 8.06 -2.54
CA LYS A 94 5.34 8.79 -2.63
C LYS A 94 5.88 9.22 -1.25
N ALA A 95 5.02 9.72 -0.38
CA ALA A 95 5.39 10.19 0.95
C ALA A 95 5.79 9.04 1.88
N LEU A 96 5.07 7.92 1.84
CA LEU A 96 5.26 6.81 2.78
C LEU A 96 6.30 5.78 2.32
N LYS A 97 6.42 5.52 1.01
CA LYS A 97 7.25 4.43 0.47
C LYS A 97 8.65 4.39 1.07
N LYS A 98 9.34 5.53 1.12
CA LYS A 98 10.75 5.58 1.59
C LYS A 98 10.89 5.25 3.08
N LYS A 99 9.90 5.61 3.90
CA LYS A 99 9.96 5.43 5.36
C LYS A 99 9.46 4.04 5.78
N TYR A 100 8.40 3.53 5.14
CA TYR A 100 7.69 2.32 5.59
C TYR A 100 7.91 1.10 4.70
N LEU A 101 8.07 1.25 3.38
CA LEU A 101 8.31 0.11 2.49
C LEU A 101 9.83 -0.09 2.30
N LYS A 102 10.46 -0.60 3.35
CA LYS A 102 11.91 -0.82 3.39
C LYS A 102 12.24 -2.27 3.04
N PHE A 103 12.93 -2.43 1.92
CA PHE A 103 13.46 -3.71 1.51
C PHE A 103 14.82 -3.95 2.20
N PRO A 104 15.06 -5.13 2.81
CA PRO A 104 16.34 -5.41 3.46
C PRO A 104 17.51 -5.32 2.47
N GLY A 105 18.54 -4.56 2.85
CA GLY A 105 19.72 -4.29 2.04
C GLY A 105 21.04 -4.81 2.64
N THR A 106 20.99 -5.38 3.85
CA THR A 106 22.14 -5.97 4.53
C THR A 106 21.82 -7.33 5.17
N VAL A 107 22.87 -8.10 5.48
CA VAL A 107 22.74 -9.41 6.13
C VAL A 107 22.09 -9.28 7.51
N GLU A 108 22.44 -8.22 8.24
CA GLU A 108 21.96 -7.97 9.60
C GLU A 108 20.44 -7.66 9.61
N GLU A 109 19.94 -6.96 8.59
CA GLU A 109 18.51 -6.68 8.42
C GLU A 109 17.73 -7.97 8.14
N TRP A 110 18.23 -8.86 7.28
CA TRP A 110 17.64 -10.18 7.05
C TRP A 110 17.65 -11.05 8.31
N GLN A 111 18.78 -11.08 9.02
CA GLN A 111 18.88 -11.82 10.28
C GLN A 111 17.93 -11.28 11.35
N LYS A 112 17.68 -9.95 11.37
CA LYS A 112 16.69 -9.37 12.26
C LYS A 112 15.30 -9.94 11.97
N ILE A 113 14.87 -9.93 10.71
CA ILE A 113 13.55 -10.47 10.33
C ILE A 113 13.46 -11.96 10.69
N ALA A 114 14.51 -12.74 10.43
CA ALA A 114 14.55 -14.16 10.79
C ALA A 114 14.49 -14.41 12.31
N ARG A 115 15.11 -13.56 13.12
CA ARG A 115 14.96 -13.61 14.59
C ARG A 115 13.53 -13.30 15.01
N ASP A 116 12.90 -12.31 14.39
CA ASP A 116 11.52 -11.93 14.69
C ASP A 116 10.54 -13.06 14.31
N TYR A 117 10.76 -13.74 13.18
CA TYR A 117 10.01 -14.94 12.79
C TYR A 117 10.19 -16.09 13.77
N ASN A 118 11.43 -16.37 14.16
CA ASN A 118 11.72 -17.43 15.12
C ASN A 118 11.03 -17.15 16.47
N SER A 119 11.10 -15.91 16.95
CA SER A 119 10.53 -15.50 18.24
C SER A 119 9.00 -15.55 18.25
N ARG A 120 8.34 -15.07 17.19
CA ARG A 120 6.87 -14.98 17.14
C ARG A 120 6.19 -16.23 16.64
N TRP A 121 6.80 -16.92 15.68
CA TRP A 121 6.17 -17.98 14.89
C TRP A 121 6.89 -19.33 14.99
N ASN A 122 7.98 -19.42 15.76
CA ASN A 122 8.82 -20.62 15.84
C ASN A 122 9.30 -21.11 14.46
N PHE A 123 9.57 -20.17 13.56
CA PHE A 123 9.99 -20.44 12.20
C PHE A 123 11.39 -19.85 11.96
N PRO A 124 12.47 -20.60 12.25
CA PRO A 124 13.83 -20.10 12.17
C PRO A 124 14.25 -19.83 10.72
N ASN A 125 15.21 -18.92 10.55
CA ASN A 125 15.86 -18.60 9.26
C ASN A 125 14.91 -18.09 8.16
N CYS A 126 13.74 -17.57 8.52
CA CYS A 126 12.77 -17.01 7.58
C CYS A 126 12.96 -15.49 7.40
N GLY A 127 13.29 -15.05 6.20
CA GLY A 127 13.46 -13.62 5.90
C GLY A 127 12.18 -12.90 5.52
N GLY A 128 11.07 -13.62 5.32
CA GLY A 128 9.81 -13.05 4.85
C GLY A 128 8.87 -14.14 4.39
N ALA A 129 7.60 -13.78 4.19
CA ALA A 129 6.62 -14.64 3.53
C ALA A 129 6.16 -13.99 2.24
N ILE A 130 6.25 -14.72 1.13
CA ILE A 130 5.86 -14.27 -0.21
C ILE A 130 4.45 -14.76 -0.53
N ASP A 131 3.56 -13.84 -0.93
CA ASP A 131 2.22 -14.20 -1.40
C ASP A 131 1.70 -13.26 -2.50
N GLY A 132 0.88 -13.83 -3.38
CA GLY A 132 0.25 -13.17 -4.52
C GLY A 132 -1.25 -12.95 -4.30
N LYS A 133 -1.76 -11.78 -4.70
CA LYS A 133 -3.20 -11.47 -4.67
C LYS A 133 -3.68 -10.85 -5.96
N HIS A 134 -4.75 -11.44 -6.51
CA HIS A 134 -5.48 -10.85 -7.63
C HIS A 134 -6.31 -9.65 -7.16
N ILE A 135 -5.97 -8.47 -7.66
CA ILE A 135 -6.75 -7.24 -7.48
C ILE A 135 -7.69 -7.11 -8.67
N LYS A 136 -8.99 -7.17 -8.41
CA LYS A 136 -10.01 -6.96 -9.43
C LYS A 136 -9.90 -5.55 -10.02
N ILE A 137 -9.91 -5.46 -11.34
CA ILE A 137 -9.86 -4.20 -12.08
C ILE A 137 -11.01 -4.12 -13.07
N VAL A 138 -11.30 -2.90 -13.52
CA VAL A 138 -12.11 -2.70 -14.72
C VAL A 138 -11.25 -3.05 -15.93
N LYS A 139 -11.84 -3.76 -16.90
CA LYS A 139 -11.17 -4.12 -18.16
C LYS A 139 -10.49 -2.87 -18.77
N PRO A 140 -9.16 -2.87 -18.91
CA PRO A 140 -8.48 -1.75 -19.55
C PRO A 140 -8.87 -1.65 -21.04
N VAL A 141 -8.92 -0.42 -21.55
CA VAL A 141 -9.27 -0.18 -22.96
C VAL A 141 -8.27 -0.91 -23.87
N ASN A 142 -8.76 -1.57 -24.92
CA ASN A 142 -7.96 -2.32 -25.89
C ASN A 142 -7.08 -3.45 -25.31
N SER A 143 -7.39 -3.97 -24.11
CA SER A 143 -6.58 -5.02 -23.48
C SER A 143 -6.91 -6.46 -23.90
N GLY A 144 -7.92 -6.68 -24.74
CA GLY A 144 -8.42 -8.03 -25.03
C GLY A 144 -8.71 -8.83 -23.75
N SER A 145 -8.14 -10.03 -23.65
CA SER A 145 -8.19 -10.91 -22.47
C SER A 145 -6.91 -10.86 -21.61
N TYR A 146 -6.04 -9.88 -21.82
CA TYR A 146 -4.70 -9.82 -21.20
C TYR A 146 -4.70 -9.74 -19.67
N TYR A 147 -5.78 -9.22 -19.09
CA TYR A 147 -6.02 -9.14 -17.65
C TYR A 147 -7.15 -10.09 -17.20
N PHE A 148 -7.67 -10.94 -18.08
CA PHE A 148 -8.81 -11.80 -17.76
C PHE A 148 -8.33 -13.10 -17.12
N ASN A 149 -8.82 -13.36 -15.92
CA ASN A 149 -8.35 -14.47 -15.09
C ASN A 149 -9.16 -15.74 -15.27
N TYR A 150 -8.64 -16.83 -14.69
CA TYR A 150 -9.30 -18.13 -14.68
C TYR A 150 -10.60 -18.17 -13.85
N LYS A 151 -10.81 -17.17 -12.98
CA LYS A 151 -12.05 -16.97 -12.21
C LYS A 151 -13.06 -16.07 -12.94
N GLU A 152 -12.87 -15.87 -14.24
CA GLU A 152 -13.76 -15.14 -15.14
C GLU A 152 -13.96 -13.65 -14.79
N TYR A 153 -12.94 -12.98 -14.25
CA TYR A 153 -12.94 -11.52 -14.07
C TYR A 153 -11.61 -10.88 -14.47
N PHE A 154 -11.62 -9.55 -14.69
CA PHE A 154 -10.40 -8.80 -14.97
C PHE A 154 -9.64 -8.49 -13.68
N SER A 155 -8.36 -8.84 -13.60
CA SER A 155 -7.48 -8.53 -12.46
C SER A 155 -6.04 -8.22 -12.87
N THR A 156 -5.34 -7.56 -11.94
CA THR A 156 -3.88 -7.46 -11.93
C THR A 156 -3.35 -8.20 -10.71
N VAL A 157 -2.16 -8.80 -10.84
CA VAL A 157 -1.50 -9.46 -9.70
C VAL A 157 -0.73 -8.42 -8.88
N LEU A 158 -0.93 -8.48 -7.56
CA LEU A 158 -0.05 -7.89 -6.55
C LEU A 158 0.76 -9.02 -5.94
N MET A 159 2.08 -8.90 -5.94
CA MET A 159 2.98 -9.81 -5.24
C MET A 159 3.63 -9.02 -4.11
N ALA A 160 3.68 -9.60 -2.91
CA ALA A 160 4.25 -8.93 -1.76
C ALA A 160 5.07 -9.88 -0.89
N ILE A 161 6.06 -9.30 -0.21
CA ILE A 161 6.81 -9.96 0.84
C ILE A 161 6.50 -9.22 2.14
N VAL A 162 6.11 -9.99 3.15
CA VAL A 162 5.81 -9.47 4.50
C VAL A 162 6.82 -9.99 5.51
N ASP A 163 7.06 -9.21 6.56
CA ASP A 163 7.88 -9.62 7.69
C ASP A 163 7.06 -10.35 8.77
N ALA A 164 7.74 -10.74 9.86
CA ALA A 164 7.12 -11.41 10.99
C ALA A 164 6.04 -10.57 11.69
N ASN A 165 6.01 -9.25 11.48
CA ASN A 165 5.08 -8.30 12.09
C ASN A 165 3.86 -7.99 11.20
N TYR A 166 3.70 -8.71 10.08
CA TYR A 166 2.69 -8.45 9.06
C TYR A 166 2.89 -7.11 8.33
N GLU A 167 4.13 -6.60 8.30
CA GLU A 167 4.49 -5.38 7.59
C GLU A 167 5.05 -5.71 6.21
N PHE A 168 4.63 -4.97 5.19
CA PHE A 168 5.16 -5.13 3.84
C PHE A 168 6.61 -4.62 3.76
N ILE A 169 7.53 -5.49 3.36
CA ILE A 169 8.93 -5.14 3.08
C ILE A 169 9.19 -4.99 1.57
N TYR A 170 8.36 -5.65 0.76
CA TYR A 170 8.38 -5.55 -0.70
C TYR A 170 6.97 -5.65 -1.27
N VAL A 171 6.68 -4.85 -2.29
CA VAL A 171 5.42 -4.94 -3.04
C VAL A 171 5.72 -4.68 -4.51
N ASN A 172 5.24 -5.57 -5.38
CA ASN A 172 5.20 -5.40 -6.83
C ASN A 172 3.76 -5.52 -7.32
N VAL A 173 3.31 -4.59 -8.16
CA VAL A 173 1.94 -4.56 -8.70
C VAL A 173 2.01 -4.31 -10.19
N GLY A 174 1.19 -5.04 -10.96
CA GLY A 174 1.02 -4.77 -12.40
C GLY A 174 1.35 -5.94 -13.32
N CYS A 175 1.70 -7.10 -12.77
CA CYS A 175 1.86 -8.31 -13.57
C CYS A 175 0.49 -8.75 -14.11
N ASN A 176 0.44 -8.92 -15.43
CA ASN A 176 -0.70 -9.42 -16.17
C ASN A 176 -0.82 -10.94 -16.06
N GLU A 177 -1.99 -11.47 -16.42
CA GLU A 177 -2.26 -12.88 -16.26
C GLU A 177 -1.98 -13.72 -17.50
N ARG A 178 -1.10 -14.70 -17.28
CA ARG A 178 -1.04 -16.09 -17.78
C ARG A 178 0.20 -16.78 -17.18
N ILE A 179 0.60 -16.38 -15.97
CA ILE A 179 1.89 -16.67 -15.38
C ILE A 179 1.62 -17.15 -13.95
N SER A 180 2.23 -18.27 -13.55
CA SER A 180 2.15 -18.79 -12.18
C SER A 180 2.77 -17.81 -11.18
N ASP A 181 2.51 -17.98 -9.88
CA ASP A 181 3.14 -17.15 -8.84
C ASP A 181 4.68 -17.15 -8.97
N GLY A 182 5.26 -18.29 -9.35
CA GLY A 182 6.69 -18.42 -9.67
C GLY A 182 7.12 -17.52 -10.84
N GLY A 183 6.39 -17.51 -11.95
CA GLY A 183 6.73 -16.63 -13.06
C GLY A 183 6.43 -15.14 -12.77
N VAL A 184 5.49 -14.83 -11.89
CA VAL A 184 5.31 -13.44 -11.40
C VAL A 184 6.53 -13.02 -10.60
N ILE A 185 7.05 -13.91 -9.74
CA ILE A 185 8.30 -13.67 -9.00
C ILE A 185 9.46 -13.42 -9.97
N GLU A 186 9.61 -14.22 -11.02
CA GLU A 186 10.69 -14.08 -12.01
C GLU A 186 10.73 -12.70 -12.69
N THR A 187 9.57 -12.07 -12.89
CA THR A 187 9.49 -10.72 -13.49
C THR A 187 9.74 -9.58 -12.50
N THR A 188 10.01 -9.88 -11.23
CA THR A 188 10.18 -8.87 -10.20
C THR A 188 11.64 -8.48 -10.00
N LYS A 189 11.87 -7.22 -9.58
CA LYS A 189 13.19 -6.74 -9.12
C LYS A 189 13.77 -7.55 -7.96
N PHE A 190 12.92 -8.28 -7.24
CA PHE A 190 13.35 -9.19 -6.20
C PHE A 190 14.08 -10.40 -6.82
N SER A 191 13.51 -11.00 -7.87
CA SER A 191 14.15 -12.11 -8.59
C SER A 191 15.46 -11.68 -9.25
N ASP A 192 15.49 -10.51 -9.90
CA ASP A 192 16.72 -9.97 -10.49
C ASP A 192 17.86 -9.92 -9.45
N LYS A 193 17.57 -9.34 -8.28
CA LYS A 193 18.54 -9.24 -7.17
C LYS A 193 18.91 -10.60 -6.58
N PHE A 194 17.98 -11.56 -6.57
CA PHE A 194 18.23 -12.92 -6.10
C PHE A 194 19.24 -13.62 -7.02
N LEU A 195 19.00 -13.56 -8.33
CA LEU A 195 19.87 -14.15 -9.35
C LEU A 195 21.25 -13.49 -9.39
N GLU A 196 21.33 -12.17 -9.23
CA GLU A 196 22.58 -11.40 -9.16
C GLU A 196 23.32 -11.55 -7.81
N LYS A 197 22.79 -12.33 -6.85
CA LYS A 197 23.30 -12.45 -5.47
C LYS A 197 23.42 -11.09 -4.75
N ALA A 198 22.65 -10.09 -5.18
CA ALA A 198 22.66 -8.73 -4.64
C ALA A 198 21.78 -8.58 -3.38
N LEU A 199 21.00 -9.61 -3.02
CA LEU A 199 20.14 -9.59 -1.83
C LEU A 199 20.90 -9.63 -0.49
N LYS A 200 22.18 -10.03 -0.49
CA LYS A 200 23.00 -10.18 0.72
C LYS A 200 22.31 -11.04 1.79
N LEU A 201 21.80 -12.20 1.39
CA LEU A 201 21.20 -13.16 2.30
C LEU A 201 22.26 -13.73 3.26
N PRO A 202 21.89 -14.09 4.51
CA PRO A 202 22.81 -14.73 5.45
C PRO A 202 23.34 -16.07 4.90
N SER A 203 24.62 -16.35 5.12
CA SER A 203 25.18 -17.66 4.79
C SER A 203 24.70 -18.71 5.79
N ASN A 204 24.62 -19.98 5.36
CA ASN A 204 24.20 -21.07 6.23
C ASN A 204 25.03 -21.12 7.53
N GLU A 205 26.32 -20.77 7.51
CA GLU A 205 27.14 -20.74 8.73
C GLU A 205 26.63 -19.77 9.81
N THR A 206 25.95 -18.71 9.40
CA THR A 206 25.40 -17.67 10.29
C THR A 206 23.94 -17.90 10.68
N THR A 207 23.31 -18.94 10.12
CA THR A 207 21.91 -19.28 10.41
C THR A 207 21.78 -20.23 11.59
N ILE A 208 20.59 -20.28 12.19
CA ILE A 208 20.26 -21.22 13.26
C ILE A 208 20.40 -22.64 12.71
N ASN A 209 21.12 -23.50 13.44
CA ASN A 209 21.39 -24.90 13.09
C ASN A 209 22.13 -25.11 11.75
N LYS A 210 22.75 -24.06 11.20
CA LYS A 210 23.41 -24.09 9.88
C LYS A 210 22.51 -24.54 8.72
N MET A 211 21.21 -24.30 8.84
CA MET A 211 20.21 -24.65 7.83
C MET A 211 20.07 -23.58 6.74
N ASN A 212 19.28 -23.86 5.71
CA ASN A 212 19.03 -22.88 4.66
C ASN A 212 18.26 -21.66 5.20
N PHE A 213 18.47 -20.52 4.54
CA PHE A 213 17.65 -19.32 4.73
C PHE A 213 16.45 -19.37 3.77
N PHE A 214 15.25 -19.08 4.28
CA PHE A 214 13.98 -19.23 3.56
C PHE A 214 13.27 -17.87 3.39
N LEU A 215 12.45 -17.78 2.33
CA LEU A 215 11.54 -16.68 2.01
C LEU A 215 10.20 -17.27 1.53
#